data_AF-A0A1G0LG62-F1
#
_entry.id   AF-A0A1G0LG62-F1
#
_cell.length_a   1.000
_cell.length_b   1.000
_cell.length_c   1.000
_cell.angle_alpha   90.00
_cell.angle_beta   90.00
_cell.angle_gamma   90.00
#
_symmetry.space_group_name_H-M   'P 1'
#
loop_
_entity.id
_entity.type
_entity.pdbx_description
1 polymer ?
#
loop_
_entity_poly.entity_id
_entity_poly.type
_entity_poly.pdbx_seq_one_letter_code
_entity_poly.pdbx_strand_id
1 'polypeptide(L)'
;MPTNDLNNLIVARGKALFASIADEKPELFNSATWTGRVMDWCLKNSEFKTSLLRFVDVFPVLKGHAQITGHIRQYFGEEKELPPVLATGARMAGMLGSVGGTLLARLISSNIHEMARQFILAERPEELADGLASLNRKGFAFALDVLGEATLSYGEAEQYLSTYLQLLELLTAEKARWKTLPGMEEAPPVHLAVKAAAA
;
A
#
# COMPACT_ATOMS: atom_id res chain seq x y z
N MET A 1 -7.33 -31.67 25.75
CA MET A 1 -5.86 -31.74 25.53
C MET A 1 -5.18 -30.94 26.63
N PRO A 2 -4.11 -31.44 27.25
CA PRO A 2 -3.29 -30.62 28.13
C PRO A 2 -2.67 -29.48 27.33
N THR A 3 -2.57 -28.29 27.92
CA THR A 3 -2.12 -27.04 27.26
C THR A 3 -0.75 -27.17 26.59
N ASN A 4 0.12 -28.04 27.11
CA ASN A 4 1.45 -28.30 26.56
C ASN A 4 1.41 -29.00 25.20
N ASP A 5 0.43 -29.89 24.99
CA ASP A 5 0.27 -30.61 23.72
C ASP A 5 -0.26 -29.69 22.62
N LEU A 6 -1.19 -28.80 22.96
CA LEU A 6 -1.68 -27.79 22.02
C LEU A 6 -0.58 -26.81 21.60
N ASN A 7 0.22 -26.33 22.57
CA ASN A 7 1.33 -25.43 22.27
C ASN A 7 2.36 -26.08 21.33
N ASN A 8 2.66 -27.37 21.54
CA ASN A 8 3.55 -28.12 20.65
C ASN A 8 3.01 -28.20 19.22
N LEU A 9 1.70 -28.41 19.05
CA LEU A 9 1.05 -28.41 17.73
C LEU A 9 1.08 -27.03 17.06
N ILE A 10 0.86 -25.95 17.82
CA ILE A 10 0.95 -24.57 17.32
C ILE A 10 2.36 -24.29 16.80
N VAL A 11 3.38 -24.61 17.60
CA VAL A 11 4.80 -24.40 17.21
C VAL A 11 5.16 -25.24 15.98
N ALA A 12 4.74 -26.50 15.94
CA ALA A 12 4.99 -27.37 14.78
C ALA A 12 4.34 -26.83 13.50
N ARG A 13 3.09 -26.34 13.59
CA ARG A 13 2.40 -25.71 12.47
C ARG A 13 3.10 -24.43 12.02
N GLY A 14 3.52 -23.58 12.96
CA GLY A 14 4.27 -22.37 12.64
C GLY A 14 5.57 -22.67 11.89
N LYS A 15 6.34 -23.66 12.34
CA LYS A 15 7.56 -24.10 11.64
C LYS A 15 7.28 -24.60 10.22
N ALA A 16 6.21 -25.37 10.03
CA ALA A 16 5.81 -25.85 8.71
C ALA A 16 5.41 -24.68 7.77
N LEU A 17 4.72 -23.66 8.29
CA LEU A 17 4.40 -22.46 7.52
C LEU A 17 5.67 -21.70 7.10
N PHE A 18 6.61 -21.47 8.02
CA PHE A 18 7.90 -20.84 7.68
C PHE A 18 8.70 -21.63 6.66
N ALA A 19 8.71 -22.97 6.76
CA ALA A 19 9.37 -23.82 5.78
C ALA A 19 8.73 -23.72 4.39
N SER A 20 7.40 -23.53 4.30
CA SER A 20 6.70 -23.34 3.02
C SER A 20 6.94 -21.97 2.38
N ILE A 21 7.19 -20.94 3.19
CA ILE A 21 7.56 -19.59 2.72
C ILE A 21 9.00 -19.58 2.17
N ALA A 22 9.88 -20.42 2.72
CA ALA A 22 11.28 -20.54 2.33
C ALA A 22 12.00 -19.17 2.30
N ASP A 23 12.56 -18.79 1.15
CA ASP A 23 13.30 -17.53 0.96
C ASP A 23 12.45 -16.39 0.36
N GLU A 24 11.14 -16.61 0.18
CA GLU A 24 10.25 -15.56 -0.33
C GLU A 24 10.16 -14.41 0.68
N LYS A 25 10.57 -13.22 0.25
CA LYS A 25 10.45 -11.98 1.02
C LYS A 25 9.37 -11.11 0.39
N PRO A 26 8.47 -10.53 1.18
CA PRO A 26 7.58 -9.50 0.68
C PRO A 26 8.39 -8.37 0.03
N GLU A 27 7.86 -7.76 -1.02
CA GLU A 27 8.57 -6.73 -1.81
C GLU A 27 9.11 -5.59 -0.94
N LEU A 28 8.35 -5.17 0.08
CA LEU A 28 8.75 -4.15 1.07
C LEU A 28 9.98 -4.51 1.90
N PHE A 29 10.30 -5.80 2.05
CA PHE A 29 11.46 -6.28 2.79
C PHE A 29 12.56 -6.84 1.88
N ASN A 30 12.36 -6.76 0.56
CA ASN A 30 13.36 -7.18 -0.41
C ASN A 30 14.36 -6.04 -0.66
N SER A 31 15.53 -6.12 -0.03
CA SER A 31 16.62 -5.13 -0.17
C SER A 31 17.24 -5.04 -1.58
N ALA A 32 16.88 -5.94 -2.50
CA ALA A 32 17.22 -5.78 -3.92
C ALA A 32 16.43 -4.64 -4.58
N THR A 33 15.24 -4.32 -4.09
CA THR A 33 14.39 -3.23 -4.58
C THR A 33 14.76 -1.89 -3.95
N TRP A 34 14.39 -0.77 -4.58
CA TRP A 34 14.57 0.55 -3.99
C TRP A 34 13.75 0.70 -2.70
N THR A 35 12.47 0.29 -2.73
CA THR A 35 11.56 0.35 -1.59
C THR A 35 12.08 -0.45 -0.41
N GLY A 36 12.58 -1.67 -0.64
CA GLY A 36 13.17 -2.49 0.42
C GLY A 36 14.43 -1.89 1.03
N ARG A 37 15.27 -1.19 0.27
CA ARG A 37 16.43 -0.46 0.83
C ARG A 37 16.02 0.73 1.69
N VAL A 38 15.01 1.47 1.25
CA VAL A 38 14.46 2.60 2.03
C VAL A 38 13.83 2.09 3.32
N MET A 39 13.09 0.99 3.27
CA MET A 39 12.49 0.35 4.45
C MET A 39 13.54 -0.22 5.41
N ASP A 40 14.60 -0.87 4.92
CA ASP A 40 15.71 -1.35 5.76
C ASP A 40 16.41 -0.19 6.50
N TRP A 41 16.62 0.94 5.83
CA TRP A 41 17.16 2.15 6.45
C TRP A 41 16.19 2.75 7.48
N CYS A 42 14.90 2.80 7.16
CA CYS A 42 13.82 3.22 8.06
C CYS A 42 13.77 2.38 9.34
N LEU A 43 13.99 1.06 9.26
CA LEU A 43 14.03 0.20 10.44
C LEU A 43 15.28 0.40 11.31
N LYS A 44 16.38 0.90 10.74
CA LYS A 44 17.67 1.13 11.43
C LYS A 44 17.82 2.55 12.00
N ASN A 45 17.06 3.52 11.49
CA ASN A 45 17.17 4.94 11.88
C ASN A 45 15.77 5.51 12.20
N SER A 46 15.50 5.76 13.48
CA SER A 46 14.22 6.27 13.97
C SER A 46 13.92 7.71 13.55
N GLU A 47 14.94 8.55 13.41
CA GLU A 47 14.79 9.94 12.94
C GLU A 47 14.38 9.94 11.47
N PHE A 48 15.13 9.22 10.63
CA PHE A 48 14.79 9.04 9.23
C PHE A 48 13.40 8.42 9.04
N LYS A 49 13.04 7.40 9.84
CA LYS A 49 11.69 6.81 9.84
C LYS A 49 10.61 7.85 10.07
N THR A 50 10.81 8.71 11.07
CA THR A 50 9.85 9.76 11.41
C THR A 50 9.72 10.75 10.25
N SER A 51 10.83 11.20 9.68
CA SER A 51 10.83 12.10 8.53
C SER A 51 10.19 11.48 7.29
N LEU A 52 10.50 10.22 6.99
CA LEU A 52 9.92 9.51 5.85
C LEU A 52 8.40 9.33 5.99
N LEU A 53 7.92 8.87 7.15
CA LEU A 53 6.50 8.64 7.35
C LEU A 53 5.71 9.95 7.31
N ARG A 54 6.24 11.05 7.87
CA ARG A 54 5.64 12.38 7.75
C ARG A 54 5.68 12.92 6.32
N PHE A 55 6.76 12.65 5.58
CA PHE A 55 6.84 13.04 4.17
C PHE A 55 5.80 12.30 3.32
N VAL A 56 5.63 10.99 3.54
CA VAL A 56 4.60 10.19 2.85
C VAL A 56 3.19 10.69 3.20
N ASP A 57 2.94 11.10 4.45
CA ASP A 57 1.67 11.66 4.90
C ASP A 57 1.32 12.99 4.18
N VAL A 58 2.28 13.90 4.04
CA VAL A 58 2.05 15.18 3.34
C VAL A 58 2.10 15.05 1.81
N PHE A 59 2.70 13.99 1.27
CA PHE A 59 2.95 13.83 -0.16
C PHE A 59 1.70 14.03 -1.05
N PRO A 60 0.50 13.47 -0.72
CA PRO A 60 -0.68 13.59 -1.57
C PRO A 60 -1.15 15.04 -1.81
N VAL A 61 -0.84 15.97 -0.90
CA VAL A 61 -1.25 17.38 -1.02
C VAL A 61 -0.21 18.24 -1.76
N LEU A 62 0.99 17.71 -2.06
CA LEU A 62 2.06 18.45 -2.71
C LEU A 62 1.80 18.62 -4.21
N LYS A 63 1.63 19.88 -4.63
CA LYS A 63 1.33 20.24 -6.01
C LYS A 63 2.61 20.54 -6.77
N GLY A 64 3.05 19.55 -7.53
CA GLY A 64 4.14 19.68 -8.51
C GLY A 64 5.55 19.60 -7.92
N HIS A 65 6.52 19.52 -8.84
CA HIS A 65 7.90 19.16 -8.52
C HIS A 65 8.58 20.14 -7.55
N ALA A 66 8.29 21.44 -7.63
CA ALA A 66 8.90 22.44 -6.75
C ALA A 66 8.54 22.23 -5.27
N GLN A 67 7.27 21.94 -4.98
CA GLN A 67 6.82 21.66 -3.60
C GLN A 67 7.41 20.35 -3.10
N ILE A 68 7.46 19.31 -3.95
CA ILE A 68 8.05 18.01 -3.63
C ILE A 68 9.54 18.15 -3.30
N THR A 69 10.32 18.80 -4.18
CA THR A 69 11.76 19.04 -3.95
C THR A 69 12.00 19.88 -2.69
N GLY A 70 11.16 20.89 -2.43
CA GLY A 70 11.23 21.69 -1.20
C GLY A 70 11.04 20.86 0.05
N HIS A 71 10.00 20.01 0.10
CA HIS A 71 9.73 19.15 1.25
C HIS A 71 10.81 18.07 1.43
N ILE A 72 11.34 17.51 0.35
CA ILE A 72 12.48 16.57 0.44
C ILE A 72 13.66 17.23 1.19
N ARG A 73 13.99 18.48 0.84
CA ARG A 73 15.09 19.20 1.53
C ARG A 73 14.77 19.48 3.00
N GLN A 74 13.52 19.79 3.33
CA GLN A 74 13.10 20.06 4.70
C GLN A 74 13.08 18.80 5.58
N TYR A 75 12.62 17.67 5.05
CA TYR A 75 12.50 16.42 5.81
C TYR A 75 13.80 15.64 5.94
N PHE A 76 14.67 15.72 4.93
CA PHE A 76 15.87 14.88 4.85
C PHE A 76 17.19 15.65 4.85
N GLY A 77 17.12 16.99 4.91
CA GLY A 77 18.29 17.87 5.00
C GLY A 77 19.24 17.80 3.79
N GLU A 78 20.44 18.35 3.98
CA GLU A 78 21.56 18.15 3.06
C GLU A 78 22.28 16.83 3.39
N GLU A 79 21.87 15.76 2.71
CA GLU A 79 22.55 14.46 2.53
C GLU A 79 22.82 13.56 3.74
N LYS A 80 23.03 14.08 4.96
CA LYS A 80 23.55 13.27 6.09
C LYS A 80 22.59 12.21 6.63
N GLU A 81 21.29 12.34 6.40
CA GLU A 81 20.27 11.41 6.91
C GLU A 81 19.63 10.54 5.82
N LEU A 82 19.94 10.80 4.55
CA LEU A 82 19.39 10.04 3.42
C LEU A 82 20.07 8.66 3.33
N PRO A 83 19.32 7.58 3.05
CA PRO A 83 19.92 6.31 2.69
C PRO A 83 20.84 6.51 1.48
N PRO A 84 21.95 5.74 1.37
CA PRO A 84 22.90 5.88 0.27
C PRO A 84 22.25 5.86 -1.12
N VAL A 85 21.16 5.10 -1.30
CA VAL A 85 20.40 5.02 -2.54
C VAL A 85 19.73 6.36 -2.94
N LEU A 86 19.37 7.17 -1.94
CA LEU A 86 18.80 8.52 -2.14
C LEU A 86 19.90 9.57 -2.21
N ALA A 87 20.98 9.42 -1.44
CA ALA A 87 22.11 10.35 -1.44
C ALA A 87 22.82 10.44 -2.81
N THR A 88 22.96 9.33 -3.53
CA THR A 88 23.51 9.35 -4.90
C THR A 88 22.62 10.12 -5.88
N GLY A 89 21.30 9.96 -5.77
CA GLY A 89 20.33 10.71 -6.58
C GLY A 89 20.32 12.20 -6.24
N ALA A 90 20.41 12.54 -4.95
CA ALA A 90 20.48 13.92 -4.47
C ALA A 90 21.77 14.64 -4.93
N ARG A 91 22.93 13.97 -4.89
CA ARG A 91 24.21 14.52 -5.41
C ARG A 91 24.16 14.82 -6.90
N MET A 92 23.66 13.88 -7.70
CA MET A 92 23.51 14.12 -9.14
C MET A 92 22.48 15.21 -9.45
N ALA A 93 21.41 15.27 -8.66
CA ALA A 93 20.41 16.33 -8.80
C ALA A 93 20.97 17.72 -8.42
N GLY A 94 21.78 17.81 -7.37
CA GLY A 94 22.44 19.05 -6.93
C GLY A 94 23.41 19.60 -7.99
N MET A 95 24.15 18.72 -8.68
CA MET A 95 25.03 19.10 -9.80
C MET A 95 24.27 19.60 -11.04
N LEU A 96 22.99 19.21 -11.20
CA LEU A 96 22.15 19.58 -12.36
C LEU A 96 21.15 20.71 -12.05
N GLY A 97 21.23 21.34 -10.87
CA GLY A 97 20.37 22.46 -10.47
C GLY A 97 18.87 22.11 -10.50
N SER A 98 18.06 22.98 -11.11
CA SER A 98 16.60 22.83 -11.19
C SER A 98 16.14 21.59 -11.97
N VAL A 99 16.91 21.16 -12.97
CA VAL A 99 16.64 19.95 -13.78
C VAL A 99 16.80 18.69 -12.92
N GLY A 100 17.85 18.66 -12.11
CA GLY A 100 18.10 17.56 -11.17
C GLY A 100 17.00 17.42 -10.11
N GLY A 101 16.54 18.54 -9.54
CA GLY A 101 15.45 18.54 -8.55
C GLY A 101 14.14 17.96 -9.11
N THR A 102 13.83 18.28 -10.37
CA THR A 102 12.64 17.75 -11.07
C THR A 102 12.71 16.24 -11.27
N LEU A 103 13.87 15.73 -11.69
CA LEU A 103 14.08 14.29 -11.88
C LEU A 103 13.97 13.53 -10.57
N LEU A 104 14.58 14.03 -9.50
CA LEU A 104 14.50 13.44 -8.17
C LEU A 104 13.06 13.41 -7.65
N ALA A 105 12.32 14.50 -7.80
CA ALA A 105 10.91 14.58 -7.41
C ALA A 105 10.06 13.53 -8.16
N ARG A 106 10.27 13.34 -9.47
CA ARG A 106 9.58 12.30 -10.25
C ARG A 106 9.89 10.90 -9.76
N LEU A 107 11.17 10.60 -9.53
CA LEU A 107 11.60 9.28 -9.05
C LEU A 107 10.97 8.95 -7.70
N ILE A 108 11.02 9.88 -6.75
CA ILE A 108 10.41 9.68 -5.42
C ILE A 108 8.89 9.52 -5.55
N SER A 109 8.24 10.37 -6.34
CA SER A 109 6.79 10.29 -6.57
C SER A 109 6.38 8.93 -7.12
N SER A 110 7.12 8.42 -8.11
CA SER A 110 6.86 7.12 -8.72
C SER A 110 6.98 5.98 -7.70
N ASN A 111 8.01 6.01 -6.84
CA ASN A 111 8.21 4.95 -5.86
C ASN A 111 7.16 5.00 -4.73
N ILE A 112 6.75 6.19 -4.27
CA ILE A 112 5.68 6.32 -3.28
C ILE A 112 4.36 5.79 -3.85
N HIS A 113 4.06 6.11 -5.11
CA HIS A 113 2.87 5.63 -5.78
C HIS A 113 2.90 4.11 -6.01
N GLU A 114 4.05 3.55 -6.40
CA GLU A 114 4.25 2.09 -6.52
C GLU A 114 4.03 1.38 -5.17
N MET A 115 4.56 1.94 -4.09
CA MET A 115 4.30 1.45 -2.73
C MET A 115 2.80 1.50 -2.38
N ALA A 116 2.09 2.58 -2.71
CA ALA A 116 0.66 2.70 -2.46
C ALA A 116 -0.16 1.62 -3.20
N ARG A 117 0.21 1.31 -4.45
CA ARG A 117 -0.44 0.27 -5.26
C ARG A 117 -0.28 -1.16 -4.72
N GLN A 118 0.69 -1.41 -3.85
CA GLN A 118 0.78 -2.71 -3.15
C GLN A 118 -0.38 -2.91 -2.16
N PHE A 119 -1.02 -1.83 -1.71
CA PHE A 119 -2.10 -1.85 -0.73
C PHE A 119 -3.46 -1.45 -1.30
N ILE A 120 -3.49 -0.81 -2.47
CA ILE A 120 -4.70 -0.33 -3.13
C ILE A 120 -4.92 -1.17 -4.39
N LEU A 121 -6.05 -1.88 -4.43
CA LEU A 121 -6.38 -2.76 -5.56
C LEU A 121 -6.72 -1.98 -6.83
N ALA A 122 -7.40 -0.84 -6.69
CA ALA A 122 -7.84 -0.01 -7.80
C ALA A 122 -8.07 1.43 -7.31
N GLU A 123 -7.72 2.40 -8.14
CA GLU A 123 -8.03 3.82 -7.91
C GLU A 123 -9.33 4.24 -8.61
N ARG A 124 -9.73 3.47 -9.63
CA ARG A 124 -10.93 3.72 -10.43
C ARG A 124 -11.81 2.48 -10.55
N PRO A 125 -13.14 2.62 -10.67
CA PRO A 125 -14.05 1.49 -10.78
C PRO A 125 -13.72 0.52 -11.92
N GLU A 126 -13.18 1.01 -13.04
CA GLU A 126 -12.88 0.16 -14.20
C GLU A 126 -11.71 -0.81 -13.92
N GLU A 127 -10.74 -0.37 -13.12
CA GLU A 127 -9.58 -1.19 -12.72
C GLU A 127 -9.97 -2.28 -11.72
N LEU A 128 -11.02 -2.04 -10.94
CA LEU A 128 -11.45 -2.91 -9.86
C LEU A 128 -11.92 -4.28 -10.38
N ALA A 129 -12.70 -4.31 -11.47
CA ALA A 129 -13.22 -5.56 -12.04
C ALA A 129 -12.10 -6.51 -12.46
N ASP A 130 -11.09 -5.99 -13.17
CA ASP A 130 -9.93 -6.76 -13.61
C ASP A 130 -9.07 -7.24 -12.43
N GLY A 131 -8.88 -6.38 -11.43
CA GLY A 131 -8.18 -6.71 -10.18
C GLY A 131 -8.86 -7.87 -9.43
N LEU A 132 -10.17 -7.79 -9.24
CA LEU A 132 -10.96 -8.82 -8.57
C LEU A 132 -10.96 -10.15 -9.33
N ALA A 133 -11.12 -10.09 -10.66
CA ALA A 133 -11.05 -11.28 -11.50
C ALA A 133 -9.65 -11.94 -11.43
N SER A 134 -8.59 -11.14 -11.35
CA SER A 134 -7.22 -11.62 -11.16
C SER A 134 -7.04 -12.34 -9.81
N LEU A 135 -7.56 -11.76 -8.72
CA LEU A 135 -7.51 -12.38 -7.39
C LEU A 135 -8.31 -13.68 -7.32
N ASN A 136 -9.53 -13.71 -7.87
CA ASN A 136 -10.34 -14.93 -7.89
C ASN A 136 -9.67 -16.05 -8.69
N ARG A 137 -9.03 -15.74 -9.84
CA ARG A 137 -8.27 -16.74 -10.62
C ARG A 137 -7.08 -17.32 -9.85
N LYS A 138 -6.48 -16.54 -8.94
CA LYS A 138 -5.41 -16.98 -8.04
C LYS A 138 -5.93 -17.75 -6.81
N GLY A 139 -7.24 -17.90 -6.67
CA GLY A 139 -7.86 -18.64 -5.56
C GLY A 139 -8.11 -17.81 -4.30
N PHE A 140 -8.08 -16.47 -4.40
CA PHE A 140 -8.34 -15.60 -3.26
C PHE A 140 -9.81 -15.16 -3.21
N ALA A 141 -10.40 -15.23 -2.01
CA ALA A 141 -11.54 -14.41 -1.65
C ALA A 141 -11.07 -13.01 -1.26
N PHE A 142 -11.99 -12.05 -1.22
CA PHE A 142 -11.68 -10.67 -0.91
C PHE A 142 -12.80 -10.01 -0.11
N ALA A 143 -12.42 -9.05 0.74
CA ALA A 143 -13.31 -8.10 1.38
C ALA A 143 -12.87 -6.70 0.97
N LEU A 144 -13.78 -5.93 0.39
CA LEU A 144 -13.49 -4.62 -0.18
C LEU A 144 -13.77 -3.51 0.84
N ASP A 145 -12.82 -2.61 1.02
CA ASP A 145 -12.95 -1.39 1.81
C ASP A 145 -12.79 -0.18 0.88
N VAL A 146 -13.67 0.81 1.01
CA VAL A 146 -13.55 2.06 0.25
C VAL A 146 -12.71 3.03 1.08
N LEU A 147 -11.59 3.46 0.48
CA LEU A 147 -10.74 4.49 1.05
C LEU A 147 -11.38 5.86 0.85
N GLY A 148 -11.31 6.69 1.90
CA GLY A 148 -11.81 8.05 1.90
C GLY A 148 -11.18 8.84 3.05
N GLU A 149 -11.19 10.15 2.92
CA GLU A 149 -10.84 11.06 4.01
C GLU A 149 -11.95 11.05 5.08
N ALA A 150 -11.71 11.72 6.21
CA ALA A 150 -12.73 11.85 7.23
C ALA A 150 -13.94 12.61 6.65
N THR A 151 -15.14 12.04 6.81
CA THR A 151 -16.39 12.69 6.42
C THR A 151 -16.71 13.81 7.42
N LEU A 152 -16.74 15.06 6.95
CA LEU A 152 -16.93 16.26 7.77
C LEU A 152 -18.25 16.98 7.46
N SER A 153 -19.00 16.51 6.46
CA SER A 153 -20.27 17.09 6.03
C SER A 153 -21.27 16.03 5.57
N TYR A 154 -22.55 16.38 5.59
CA TYR A 154 -23.61 15.53 5.04
C TYR A 154 -23.41 15.24 3.54
N GLY A 155 -22.89 16.20 2.77
CA GLY A 155 -22.62 15.99 1.34
C GLY A 155 -21.54 14.94 1.09
N GLU A 156 -20.48 14.93 1.90
CA GLU A 156 -19.44 13.88 1.85
C GLU A 156 -19.99 12.52 2.28
N ALA A 157 -20.90 12.48 3.26
CA ALA A 157 -21.56 11.25 3.69
C ALA A 157 -22.45 10.66 2.58
N GLU A 158 -23.23 11.50 1.90
CA GLU A 158 -24.02 11.10 0.73
C GLU A 158 -23.13 10.59 -0.41
N GLN A 159 -22.00 11.24 -0.66
CA GLN A 159 -21.02 10.78 -1.64
C GLN A 159 -20.43 9.42 -1.27
N TYR A 160 -20.11 9.20 0.00
CA TYR A 160 -19.60 7.92 0.50
C TYR A 160 -20.65 6.82 0.31
N LEU A 161 -21.91 7.06 0.70
CA LEU A 161 -23.03 6.13 0.46
C LEU A 161 -23.21 5.82 -1.02
N SER A 162 -23.23 6.83 -1.88
CA SER A 162 -23.35 6.66 -3.34
C SER A 162 -22.23 5.79 -3.89
N THR A 163 -21.01 5.94 -3.38
CA THR A 163 -19.86 5.12 -3.79
C THR A 163 -20.07 3.64 -3.44
N TYR A 164 -20.58 3.33 -2.25
CA TYR A 164 -20.90 1.95 -1.87
C TYR A 164 -22.03 1.34 -2.70
N LEU A 165 -23.08 2.12 -3.01
CA LEU A 165 -24.18 1.64 -3.84
C LEU A 165 -23.71 1.31 -5.26
N GLN A 166 -22.91 2.20 -5.88
CA GLN A 166 -22.30 1.94 -7.19
C GLN A 166 -21.37 0.72 -7.15
N LEU A 167 -20.59 0.56 -6.08
CA LEU A 167 -19.73 -0.59 -5.89
C LEU A 167 -20.54 -1.89 -5.77
N LEU A 168 -21.64 -1.90 -5.03
CA LEU A 168 -22.54 -3.05 -4.93
C LEU A 168 -23.13 -3.47 -6.28
N GLU A 169 -23.53 -2.50 -7.11
CA GLU A 169 -24.01 -2.75 -8.47
C GLU A 169 -22.91 -3.39 -9.34
N LEU A 170 -21.71 -2.80 -9.35
CA LEU A 170 -20.55 -3.33 -10.07
C LEU A 170 -20.24 -4.78 -9.66
N LEU A 171 -20.15 -5.04 -8.35
CA LEU A 171 -19.82 -6.37 -7.82
C LEU A 171 -20.92 -7.39 -8.12
N THR A 172 -22.17 -6.96 -8.11
CA THR A 172 -23.30 -7.84 -8.46
C THR A 172 -23.27 -8.23 -9.93
N ALA A 173 -22.84 -7.34 -10.82
CA ALA A 173 -22.62 -7.65 -12.23
C ALA A 173 -21.42 -8.58 -12.42
N GLU A 174 -20.29 -8.30 -11.77
CA GLU A 174 -19.05 -9.05 -11.94
C GLU A 174 -19.07 -10.45 -11.31
N LYS A 175 -19.84 -10.67 -10.23
CA LYS A 175 -19.85 -11.97 -9.52
C LYS A 175 -20.18 -13.16 -10.40
N ALA A 176 -20.95 -12.95 -11.48
CA ALA A 176 -21.30 -14.00 -12.44
C ALA A 176 -20.07 -14.62 -13.14
N ARG A 177 -18.93 -13.91 -13.12
CA ARG A 177 -17.67 -14.32 -13.76
C ARG A 177 -16.72 -15.02 -12.77
N TRP A 178 -17.02 -15.01 -11.48
CA TRP A 178 -16.15 -15.57 -10.45
C TRP A 178 -16.42 -17.05 -10.23
N LYS A 179 -15.36 -17.82 -10.00
CA LYS A 179 -15.48 -19.21 -9.60
C LYS A 179 -15.74 -19.29 -8.10
N THR A 180 -16.64 -20.18 -7.71
CA THR A 180 -16.79 -20.56 -6.30
C THR A 180 -15.49 -21.20 -5.82
N LEU A 181 -14.95 -20.68 -4.72
CA LEU A 181 -13.72 -21.17 -4.13
C LEU A 181 -14.00 -22.41 -3.26
N PRO A 182 -13.11 -23.41 -3.22
CA PRO A 182 -13.29 -24.59 -2.39
C PRO A 182 -13.43 -24.23 -0.91
N GLY A 183 -14.46 -24.78 -0.24
CA GLY A 183 -14.74 -24.51 1.18
C GLY A 183 -15.45 -23.17 1.45
N MET A 184 -15.89 -22.47 0.40
CA MET A 184 -16.65 -21.23 0.46
C MET A 184 -18.01 -21.34 -0.25
N GLU A 185 -18.53 -22.56 -0.42
CA GLU A 185 -19.78 -22.81 -1.15
C GLU A 185 -21.00 -22.16 -0.49
N GLU A 186 -20.97 -22.01 0.84
CA GLU A 186 -22.03 -21.35 1.62
C GLU A 186 -21.75 -19.86 1.89
N ALA A 187 -20.57 -19.35 1.51
CA ALA A 187 -20.19 -17.97 1.77
C ALA A 187 -20.72 -17.03 0.67
N PRO A 188 -21.14 -15.80 1.00
CA PRO A 188 -21.45 -14.80 0.00
C PRO A 188 -20.23 -14.52 -0.90
N PRO A 189 -20.36 -14.44 -2.22
CA PRO A 189 -19.22 -14.13 -3.09
C PRO A 189 -18.74 -12.68 -2.97
N VAL A 190 -19.55 -11.80 -2.38
CA VAL A 190 -19.29 -10.37 -2.22
C VAL A 190 -19.21 -10.03 -0.74
N HIS A 191 -18.08 -9.47 -0.32
CA HIS A 191 -17.87 -8.96 1.03
C HIS A 191 -17.42 -7.49 0.97
N LEU A 192 -18.12 -6.62 1.70
CA LEU A 192 -17.81 -5.20 1.81
C LEU A 192 -17.63 -4.83 3.29
N ALA A 193 -16.57 -4.09 3.56
CA ALA A 193 -16.33 -3.44 4.84
C ALA A 193 -16.75 -1.96 4.72
N VAL A 194 -17.52 -1.49 5.71
CA VAL A 194 -18.03 -0.12 5.77
C VAL A 194 -17.54 0.52 7.06
N LYS A 195 -17.02 1.74 6.96
CA LYS A 195 -16.65 2.54 8.13
C LYS A 195 -17.86 3.35 8.58
N ALA A 196 -18.45 2.98 9.71
CA ALA A 196 -19.65 3.64 10.24
C ALA A 196 -19.47 5.15 10.48
N ALA A 197 -18.25 5.61 10.76
CA ALA A 197 -17.93 7.02 10.96
C ALA A 197 -17.79 7.84 9.67
N ALA A 198 -17.85 7.19 8.50
CA ALA A 198 -17.78 7.85 7.20
C ALA A 198 -19.16 8.05 6.55
N ALA A 199 -20.22 7.56 7.19
CA ALA A 199 -21.63 7.63 6.77
C ALA A 199 -22.44 8.58 7.66
#